data_AF-A0A0J9ECG0-F1
#
_entry.id   AF-A0A0J9ECG0-F1
#
_cell.length_a   1.000
_cell.length_b   1.000
_cell.length_c   1.000
_cell.angle_alpha   90.00
_cell.angle_beta   90.00
_cell.angle_gamma   90.00
#
_symmetry.space_group_name_H-M   'P 1'
#
loop_
_entity.id
_entity.type
_entity.pdbx_description
1 polymer ?
#
loop_
_entity_poly.entity_id
_entity_poly.type
_entity_poly.pdbx_seq_one_letter_code
_entity_poly.pdbx_strand_id
1 'polypeptide(L)'
;MCLGLRHMSKEASVRRQVRGGRGAAALCAAILLGQPASAGSCAALRDFIAGPAIAVLSGATCRDALTETGAGGFCQWGYAYRSEAARAGFARQVAKLTECFPDAAPQPSPHRVNHPDTHDVRLFDLGDTRITISLKDKARLGKSFVFMQVAPAWLKAH
;
A
#
# COMPACT_ATOMS: atom_id res chain seq x y z
N MET A 1 -41.27 45.65 -33.77
CA MET A 1 -39.91 45.07 -33.80
C MET A 1 -40.00 43.67 -34.39
N CYS A 2 -39.14 43.36 -35.35
CA CYS A 2 -39.29 42.31 -36.36
C CYS A 2 -39.13 40.86 -35.86
N LEU A 3 -39.85 39.96 -36.55
CA LEU A 3 -39.70 38.49 -36.55
C LEU A 3 -38.30 38.06 -37.07
N GLY A 4 -37.87 36.86 -36.64
CA GLY A 4 -36.81 36.10 -37.31
C GLY A 4 -36.67 34.66 -36.82
N LEU A 5 -37.48 33.74 -37.38
CA LEU A 5 -37.14 32.30 -37.45
C LEU A 5 -35.95 32.10 -38.39
N ARG A 6 -35.07 31.12 -38.09
CA ARG A 6 -34.49 30.20 -39.09
C ARG A 6 -33.79 29.00 -38.43
N HIS A 7 -34.30 27.82 -38.75
CA HIS A 7 -33.56 26.55 -38.84
C HIS A 7 -32.30 26.68 -39.71
N MET A 8 -31.31 25.81 -39.51
CA MET A 8 -30.84 24.84 -40.54
C MET A 8 -29.63 24.03 -40.04
N SER A 9 -29.79 22.71 -40.17
CA SER A 9 -28.80 21.64 -40.04
C SER A 9 -27.58 21.81 -40.95
N LYS A 10 -26.49 21.09 -40.62
CA LYS A 10 -25.75 20.32 -41.65
C LYS A 10 -24.84 19.25 -41.02
N GLU A 11 -25.22 18.00 -41.22
CA GLU A 11 -24.32 16.87 -41.29
C GLU A 11 -23.34 17.04 -42.47
N ALA A 12 -22.10 16.60 -42.30
CA ALA A 12 -21.17 16.38 -43.40
C ALA A 12 -20.45 15.04 -43.20
N SER A 13 -21.02 14.04 -43.86
CA SER A 13 -20.41 12.76 -44.20
C SER A 13 -19.46 12.97 -45.40
N VAL A 14 -18.19 12.59 -45.29
CA VAL A 14 -17.37 12.18 -46.45
C VAL A 14 -16.39 11.09 -46.02
N ARG A 15 -16.60 9.88 -46.56
CA ARG A 15 -15.62 8.79 -46.62
C ARG A 15 -14.49 9.16 -47.58
N ARG A 16 -13.25 8.81 -47.26
CA ARG A 16 -12.31 8.32 -48.30
C ARG A 16 -11.32 7.31 -47.77
N GLN A 17 -11.38 6.16 -48.42
CA GLN A 17 -10.57 4.96 -48.25
C GLN A 17 -9.38 5.04 -49.20
N VAL A 18 -8.16 4.82 -48.70
CA VAL A 18 -7.00 4.55 -49.55
C VAL A 18 -6.39 3.22 -49.12
N ARG A 19 -6.36 2.31 -50.09
CA ARG A 19 -5.73 0.99 -50.06
C ARG A 19 -4.21 1.12 -50.11
N GLY A 20 -3.52 0.14 -49.54
CA GLY A 20 -2.28 -0.39 -50.12
C GLY A 20 -1.06 -0.26 -49.22
N GLY A 21 -0.60 -1.39 -48.70
CA GLY A 21 0.70 -1.49 -48.05
C GLY A 21 0.97 -2.92 -47.61
N ARG A 22 1.52 -3.74 -48.51
CA ARG A 22 2.18 -5.00 -48.15
C ARG A 22 3.33 -4.64 -47.21
N GLY A 23 3.22 -5.02 -45.95
CA GLY A 23 4.24 -4.80 -44.93
C GLY A 23 4.42 -6.08 -44.13
N ALA A 24 5.67 -6.51 -44.02
CA ALA A 24 6.15 -7.74 -43.43
C ALA A 24 5.44 -8.17 -42.14
N ALA A 25 5.22 -9.49 -42.02
CA ALA A 25 5.04 -10.18 -40.76
C ALA A 25 6.30 -10.00 -39.91
N ALA A 26 6.34 -8.93 -39.12
CA ALA A 26 7.29 -8.81 -38.02
C ALA A 26 6.66 -9.53 -36.83
N LEU A 27 7.25 -10.67 -36.46
CA LEU A 27 7.00 -11.35 -35.19
C LEU A 27 7.08 -10.32 -34.06
N CYS A 28 5.96 -10.03 -33.41
CA CYS A 28 5.98 -9.46 -32.07
C CYS A 28 6.48 -10.55 -31.13
N ALA A 29 7.80 -10.65 -30.99
CA ALA A 29 8.39 -11.27 -29.81
C ALA A 29 7.97 -10.39 -28.62
N ALA A 30 6.89 -10.78 -27.95
CA ALA A 30 6.49 -10.22 -26.68
C ALA A 30 7.57 -10.59 -25.66
N ILE A 31 8.60 -9.75 -25.56
CA ILE A 31 9.51 -9.76 -24.43
C ILE A 31 8.63 -9.46 -23.23
N LEU A 32 8.34 -10.49 -22.44
CA LEU A 32 7.77 -10.38 -21.10
C LEU A 32 8.81 -9.66 -20.25
N LEU A 33 8.86 -8.33 -20.37
CA LEU A 33 9.58 -7.49 -19.43
C LEU A 33 8.92 -7.75 -18.08
N GLY A 34 9.63 -8.49 -17.23
CA GLY A 34 9.26 -8.70 -15.84
C GLY A 34 8.94 -7.33 -15.24
N GLN A 35 7.67 -7.11 -14.91
CA GLN A 35 7.25 -5.86 -14.33
C GLN A 35 8.09 -5.67 -13.05
N PRO A 36 8.74 -4.51 -12.86
CA PRO A 36 9.45 -4.25 -11.62
C PRO A 36 8.44 -4.42 -10.49
N ALA A 37 8.75 -5.30 -9.54
CA ALA A 37 7.92 -5.51 -8.37
C ALA A 37 7.61 -4.14 -7.77
N SER A 38 6.36 -3.70 -7.89
CA SER A 38 5.98 -2.39 -7.41
C SER A 38 6.27 -2.35 -5.92
N ALA A 39 6.94 -1.28 -5.47
CA ALA A 39 7.03 -0.90 -4.07
C ALA A 39 5.59 -0.78 -3.55
N GLY A 40 5.06 -1.84 -2.94
CA GLY A 40 3.61 -1.99 -2.86
C GLY A 40 3.06 -3.40 -3.09
N SER A 41 3.85 -4.33 -3.61
CA SER A 41 3.45 -5.71 -3.85
C SER A 41 3.57 -6.60 -2.61
N CYS A 42 2.97 -7.80 -2.67
CA CYS A 42 3.18 -8.86 -1.67
C CYS A 42 4.61 -9.41 -1.69
N ALA A 43 5.30 -9.37 -2.83
CA ALA A 43 6.72 -9.74 -2.90
C ALA A 43 7.56 -8.84 -2.01
N ALA A 44 7.43 -7.51 -2.15
CA ALA A 44 8.14 -6.55 -1.30
C ALA A 44 7.83 -6.72 0.20
N LEU A 45 6.62 -7.15 0.54
CA LEU A 45 6.22 -7.42 1.92
C LEU A 45 6.83 -8.72 2.45
N ARG A 46 6.90 -9.77 1.62
CA ARG A 46 7.59 -11.02 1.96
C ARG A 46 9.09 -10.79 2.12
N ASP A 47 9.71 -10.00 1.25
CA ASP A 47 11.12 -9.65 1.34
C ASP A 47 11.44 -8.90 2.64
N PHE A 48 10.58 -7.95 3.03
CA PHE A 48 10.69 -7.24 4.31
C PHE A 48 10.60 -8.17 5.53
N ILE A 49 9.77 -9.21 5.45
CA ILE A 49 9.61 -10.19 6.52
C ILE A 49 10.79 -11.16 6.57
N ALA A 50 11.35 -11.51 5.42
CA ALA A 50 12.41 -12.50 5.29
C ALA A 50 13.80 -11.99 5.69
N GLY A 51 14.01 -10.67 5.81
CA GLY A 51 15.30 -10.16 6.26
C GLY A 51 15.46 -8.63 6.27
N PRO A 52 16.63 -8.13 6.71
CA PRO A 52 16.94 -6.71 6.93
C PRO A 52 17.15 -5.92 5.61
N ALA A 53 16.49 -6.32 4.53
CA ALA A 53 16.46 -5.46 3.36
C ALA A 53 15.58 -4.26 3.75
N ILE A 54 16.11 -3.04 3.63
CA ILE A 54 15.33 -1.80 3.63
C ILE A 54 14.31 -1.93 2.49
N ALA A 55 13.19 -2.58 2.78
CA ALA A 55 12.15 -2.78 1.82
C ALA A 55 11.56 -1.41 1.54
N VAL A 56 11.54 -1.02 0.27
CA VAL A 56 10.84 0.18 -0.14
C VAL A 56 9.35 -0.16 -0.14
N LEU A 57 8.73 -0.11 1.04
CA LEU A 57 7.28 -0.03 1.12
C LEU A 57 6.90 1.40 0.72
N SER A 58 6.07 1.54 -0.33
CA SER A 58 5.74 2.85 -0.87
C SER A 58 5.16 3.79 0.20
N GLY A 59 5.71 5.00 0.24
CA GLY A 59 5.37 6.05 1.21
C GLY A 59 5.88 5.80 2.64
N ALA A 60 6.61 4.71 2.89
CA ALA A 60 7.16 4.39 4.20
C ALA A 60 8.61 4.89 4.33
N THR A 61 9.00 5.22 5.56
CA THR A 61 10.40 5.23 5.97
C THR A 61 10.67 3.94 6.72
N CYS A 62 11.50 3.06 6.15
CA CYS A 62 11.86 1.78 6.75
C CYS A 62 13.30 1.79 7.27
N ARG A 63 13.55 1.04 8.33
CA ARG A 63 14.85 0.82 8.93
C ARG A 63 14.90 -0.57 9.53
N ASP A 64 16.10 -1.11 9.66
CA ASP A 64 16.31 -2.30 10.46
C ASP A 64 16.02 -1.99 11.91
N ALA A 65 15.38 -2.94 12.58
CA ALA A 65 15.18 -2.93 14.01
C ALA A 65 15.99 -4.06 14.60
N LEU A 66 17.05 -3.72 15.34
CA LEU A 66 17.65 -4.68 16.25
C LEU A 66 16.71 -4.81 17.45
N THR A 67 16.05 -5.95 17.57
CA THR A 67 15.38 -6.35 18.80
C THR A 67 16.41 -7.04 19.70
N GLU A 68 16.19 -7.07 21.01
CA GLU A 68 17.07 -7.78 21.96
C GLU A 68 17.27 -9.26 21.59
N THR A 69 16.40 -9.79 20.75
CA THR A 69 16.27 -11.20 20.37
C THR A 69 16.61 -11.50 18.91
N GLY A 70 16.97 -10.50 18.10
CA GLY A 70 17.33 -10.69 16.70
C GLY A 70 17.01 -9.51 15.78
N ALA A 71 17.32 -9.67 14.50
CA ALA A 71 17.01 -8.69 13.47
C ALA A 71 15.52 -8.72 13.11
N GLY A 72 14.92 -7.55 13.00
CA GLY A 72 13.58 -7.32 12.49
C GLY A 72 13.54 -6.06 11.63
N GLY A 73 12.34 -5.73 11.14
CA GLY A 73 12.11 -4.55 10.32
C GLY A 73 11.15 -3.58 10.99
N PHE A 74 11.37 -2.28 10.80
CA PHE A 74 10.44 -1.24 11.23
C PHE A 74 10.18 -0.26 10.09
N CYS A 75 8.91 -0.04 9.77
CA CYS A 75 8.46 0.94 8.79
C CYS A 75 7.47 1.92 9.42
N GLN A 76 7.52 3.18 8.97
CA GLN A 76 6.57 4.21 9.40
C GLN A 76 6.02 5.03 8.22
N TRP A 77 4.74 5.40 8.32
CA TRP A 77 4.09 6.38 7.45
C TRP A 77 3.60 7.56 8.29
N GLY A 78 3.92 8.78 7.87
CA GLY A 78 3.53 10.01 8.57
C GLY A 78 2.31 10.68 7.95
N TYR A 79 1.41 11.18 8.80
CA TYR A 79 0.17 11.86 8.42
C TYR A 79 -0.06 13.10 9.29
N ALA A 80 -0.99 13.97 8.86
CA ALA A 80 -1.51 15.03 9.71
C ALA A 80 -2.23 14.44 10.95
N TYR A 81 -2.14 15.14 12.09
CA TYR A 81 -2.73 14.71 13.36
C TYR A 81 -4.21 14.38 13.23
N ARG A 82 -4.60 13.20 13.70
CA ARG A 82 -5.97 12.67 13.72
C ARG A 82 -6.70 12.75 12.36
N SER A 83 -5.94 12.73 11.27
CA SER A 83 -6.53 12.84 9.93
C SER A 83 -7.17 11.53 9.47
N GLU A 84 -8.23 11.66 8.67
CA GLU A 84 -8.83 10.52 7.95
C GLU A 84 -7.81 9.80 7.06
N ALA A 85 -6.84 10.54 6.52
CA ALA A 85 -5.74 9.95 5.74
C ALA A 85 -4.91 8.95 6.56
N ALA A 86 -4.72 9.18 7.87
CA ALA A 86 -4.00 8.28 8.76
C ALA A 86 -4.79 6.99 9.02
N ARG A 87 -6.10 7.12 9.29
CA ARG A 87 -7.02 5.97 9.45
C ARG A 87 -7.09 5.13 8.18
N ALA A 88 -7.24 5.79 7.03
CA ALA A 88 -7.23 5.13 5.73
C ALA A 88 -5.87 4.48 5.42
N GLY A 89 -4.77 5.12 5.81
CA GLY A 89 -3.42 4.55 5.71
C GLY A 89 -3.28 3.26 6.50
N PHE A 90 -3.72 3.27 7.75
CA PHE A 90 -3.75 2.09 8.60
C PHE A 90 -4.59 0.97 7.99
N ALA A 91 -5.83 1.27 7.59
CA ALA A 91 -6.74 0.29 6.98
C ALA A 91 -6.15 -0.32 5.70
N ARG A 92 -5.50 0.49 4.84
CA ARG A 92 -4.84 -0.01 3.62
C ARG A 92 -3.75 -1.01 3.93
N GLN A 93 -2.90 -0.76 4.93
CA GLN A 93 -1.82 -1.67 5.27
C GLN A 93 -2.36 -2.97 5.91
N VAL A 94 -3.39 -2.89 6.75
CA VAL A 94 -4.09 -4.07 7.29
C VAL A 94 -4.70 -4.92 6.16
N ALA A 95 -5.39 -4.28 5.22
CA ALA A 95 -5.98 -4.96 4.07
C ALA A 95 -4.91 -5.65 3.22
N LYS A 96 -3.79 -4.95 2.97
CA LYS A 96 -2.67 -5.51 2.21
C LYS A 96 -2.00 -6.69 2.91
N LEU A 97 -1.82 -6.64 4.23
CA LEU A 97 -1.31 -7.77 5.00
C LEU A 97 -2.26 -8.98 4.89
N THR A 98 -3.57 -8.74 4.99
CA THR A 98 -4.60 -9.78 4.84
C THR A 98 -4.60 -10.39 3.44
N GLU A 99 -4.43 -9.56 2.40
CA GLU A 99 -4.32 -10.02 1.01
C GLU A 99 -3.06 -10.87 0.78
N CYS A 100 -1.91 -10.44 1.31
CA CYS A 100 -0.64 -11.12 1.08
C CYS A 100 -0.45 -12.39 1.93
N PHE A 101 -1.17 -12.49 3.05
CA PHE A 101 -1.10 -13.59 4.02
C PHE A 101 -2.52 -14.02 4.45
N PRO A 102 -3.29 -14.68 3.55
CA PRO A 102 -4.70 -15.00 3.80
C PRO A 102 -4.91 -15.96 4.98
N ASP A 103 -3.91 -16.78 5.30
CA ASP A 103 -3.95 -17.71 6.43
C ASP A 103 -3.69 -17.04 7.79
N ALA A 104 -3.29 -15.76 7.80
CA ALA A 104 -2.97 -15.00 8.99
C ALA A 104 -4.05 -13.95 9.28
N ALA A 105 -5.01 -14.31 10.14
CA ALA A 105 -6.07 -13.41 10.52
C ALA A 105 -5.54 -12.22 11.37
N PRO A 106 -5.96 -10.98 11.09
CA PRO A 106 -5.62 -9.83 11.92
C PRO A 106 -6.27 -9.97 13.30
N GLN A 107 -5.46 -9.93 14.35
CA GLN A 107 -5.92 -9.99 15.73
C GLN A 107 -5.85 -8.59 16.36
N PRO A 108 -6.84 -8.15 17.15
CA PRO A 108 -6.68 -6.95 17.96
C PRO A 108 -5.58 -7.19 19.02
N SER A 109 -4.81 -6.15 19.34
CA SER A 109 -3.87 -6.28 20.46
C SER A 109 -4.62 -6.57 21.77
N PRO A 110 -4.17 -7.55 22.58
CA PRO A 110 -4.76 -7.82 23.89
C PRO A 110 -4.50 -6.67 24.88
N HIS A 111 -3.49 -5.84 24.62
CA HIS A 111 -3.13 -4.72 25.47
C HIS A 111 -3.95 -3.48 25.11
N ARG A 112 -5.17 -3.41 25.64
CA ARG A 112 -5.94 -2.16 25.72
C ARG A 112 -5.35 -1.28 26.84
N VAL A 113 -4.27 -0.58 26.56
CA VAL A 113 -3.82 0.50 27.44
C VAL A 113 -4.80 1.66 27.35
N ASN A 114 -5.41 2.05 28.48
CA ASN A 114 -6.34 3.18 28.59
C ASN A 114 -5.56 4.52 28.59
N HIS A 115 -4.86 4.82 27.49
CA HIS A 115 -4.15 6.08 27.30
C HIS A 115 -5.05 7.07 26.52
N PRO A 116 -5.02 8.39 26.81
CA PRO A 116 -5.80 9.41 26.08
C PRO A 116 -5.41 9.57 24.60
N ASP A 117 -4.27 9.00 24.20
CA ASP A 117 -3.92 8.82 22.79
C ASP A 117 -4.55 7.53 22.28
N THR A 118 -5.40 7.63 21.26
CA THR A 118 -6.00 6.47 20.62
C THR A 118 -4.91 5.62 19.96
N HIS A 119 -4.89 4.34 20.30
CA HIS A 119 -3.98 3.36 19.73
C HIS A 119 -4.81 2.25 19.06
N ASP A 120 -4.86 2.24 17.73
CA ASP A 120 -5.37 1.08 16.99
C ASP A 120 -4.21 0.16 16.66
N VAL A 121 -4.26 -1.08 17.12
CA VAL A 121 -3.21 -2.08 16.86
C VAL A 121 -3.82 -3.33 16.27
N ARG A 122 -3.17 -3.90 15.25
CA ARG A 122 -3.44 -5.24 14.73
C ARG A 122 -2.15 -6.06 14.72
N LEU A 123 -2.30 -7.34 15.05
CA LEU A 123 -1.24 -8.34 15.06
C LEU A 123 -1.53 -9.37 13.96
N PHE A 124 -0.49 -9.82 13.28
CA PHE A 124 -0.55 -10.93 12.33
C PHE A 124 0.53 -11.94 12.70
N ASP A 125 0.12 -13.20 12.86
CA ASP A 125 1.03 -14.30 13.19
C ASP A 125 1.30 -15.14 11.94
N LEU A 126 2.56 -15.21 11.55
CA LEU A 126 3.09 -15.88 10.36
C LEU A 126 4.05 -17.01 10.79
N GLY A 127 3.57 -17.93 11.62
CA GLY A 127 4.41 -18.96 12.24
C GLY A 127 5.38 -18.35 13.25
N ASP A 128 6.68 -18.38 12.94
CA ASP A 128 7.74 -17.88 13.83
C ASP A 128 7.93 -16.35 13.76
N THR A 129 7.16 -15.66 12.92
CA THR A 129 7.21 -14.20 12.76
C THR A 129 5.88 -13.57 13.11
N ARG A 130 5.92 -12.47 13.86
CA ARG A 130 4.77 -11.61 14.14
C ARG A 130 4.96 -10.25 13.50
N ILE A 131 3.91 -9.79 12.82
CA ILE A 131 3.81 -8.43 12.32
C ILE A 131 2.87 -7.65 13.23
N THR A 132 3.34 -6.53 13.75
CA THR A 132 2.54 -5.57 14.48
C THR A 132 2.32 -4.34 13.61
N ILE A 133 1.06 -3.97 13.38
CA ILE A 133 0.72 -2.69 12.77
C ILE A 133 -0.06 -1.83 13.76
N SER A 134 0.35 -0.57 13.92
CA SER A 134 -0.30 0.36 14.84
C SER A 134 -0.51 1.74 14.23
N LEU A 135 -1.64 2.36 14.53
CA LEU A 135 -1.88 3.78 14.34
C LEU A 135 -1.68 4.46 15.69
N LYS A 136 -0.77 5.44 15.75
CA LYS A 136 -0.49 6.23 16.94
C LYS A 136 -0.60 7.72 16.64
N ASP A 137 -1.33 8.42 17.48
CA ASP A 137 -1.37 9.87 17.51
C ASP A 137 -0.26 10.41 18.40
N LYS A 138 0.51 11.39 17.92
CA LYS A 138 1.56 12.06 18.70
C LYS A 138 1.25 13.55 18.79
N ALA A 139 0.42 13.92 19.76
CA ALA A 139 -0.09 15.29 19.93
C ALA A 139 1.03 16.35 19.99
N ARG A 140 2.12 16.09 20.74
CA ARG A 140 3.28 16.99 20.83
C ARG A 140 3.96 17.26 19.48
N LEU A 141 3.83 16.35 18.52
CA LEU A 141 4.39 16.50 17.18
C LEU A 141 3.37 17.04 16.16
N GLY A 142 2.07 17.10 16.52
CA GLY A 142 1.02 17.43 15.58
C GLY A 142 0.94 16.43 14.41
N LYS A 143 1.21 15.14 14.66
CA LYS A 143 1.24 14.08 13.64
C LYS A 143 0.55 12.81 14.11
N SER A 144 0.05 12.05 13.14
CA SER A 144 -0.34 10.64 13.31
C SER A 144 0.60 9.77 12.50
N PHE A 145 0.92 8.60 13.03
CA PHE A 145 1.82 7.66 12.39
C PHE A 145 1.20 6.28 12.31
N VAL A 146 1.37 5.65 11.15
CA VAL A 146 1.18 4.20 11.03
C VAL A 146 2.56 3.56 11.17
N PHE A 147 2.69 2.61 12.07
CA PHE A 147 3.92 1.86 12.29
C PHE A 147 3.70 0.40 11.96
N MET A 148 4.63 -0.21 11.24
CA MET A 148 4.70 -1.65 11.01
C MET A 148 6.02 -2.17 11.56
N GLN A 149 5.95 -3.21 12.36
CA GLN A 149 7.11 -3.86 12.95
C GLN A 149 7.05 -5.37 12.70
N VAL A 150 8.19 -5.95 12.34
CA VAL A 150 8.39 -7.39 12.20
C VAL A 150 9.30 -7.83 13.34
N ALA A 151 8.89 -8.86 14.07
CA ALA A 151 9.65 -9.46 15.15
C ALA A 151 9.36 -10.96 15.23
N PRO A 152 10.19 -11.76 15.91
CA PRO A 152 9.86 -13.16 16.17
C PRO A 152 8.53 -13.29 16.95
N ALA A 153 7.70 -14.29 16.62
CA ALA A 153 6.36 -14.47 17.21
C ALA A 153 6.38 -14.83 18.70
N TRP A 154 7.47 -15.41 19.17
CA TRP A 154 7.71 -15.70 20.58
C TRP A 154 8.14 -14.48 21.40
N LEU A 155 8.54 -13.39 20.74
CA LEU A 155 8.80 -12.12 21.42
C LEU A 155 7.45 -11.52 21.86
N LYS A 156 7.24 -11.45 23.17
CA LYS A 156 6.05 -10.80 23.73
C LYS A 156 6.11 -9.31 23.38
N ALA A 157 5.03 -8.79 22.81
CA ALA A 157 4.87 -7.35 22.64
C ALA A 157 4.73 -6.73 24.04
N HIS A 158 5.81 -6.10 24.52
CA HIS A 158 5.81 -5.34 25.77
C HIS A 158 5.06 -4.02 25.61
#